data_AF-A0A815F9L8-F1
#
_entry.id   AF-A0A815F9L8-F1
#
_cell.length_a   1.000
_cell.length_b   1.000
_cell.length_c   1.000
_cell.angle_alpha   90.00
_cell.angle_beta   90.00
_cell.angle_gamma   90.00
#
_symmetry.space_group_name_H-M   'P 1'
#
loop_
_entity.id
_entity.type
_entity.pdbx_description
1 polymer ?
#
loop_
_entity_poly.entity_id
_entity_poly.type
_entity_poly.pdbx_seq_one_letter_code
_entity_poly.pdbx_strand_id
1 'polypeptide(L)'
;MVTTRRSFVDEREDIQKKAFTKWINNQLANSNSTPIVTDLFQDLRDGLILLRLLEILTQNEYKREIGKMRVHHIGNVNKVIAVLGEYGIKLLSISSNDIVDGNPKLTLALIWSIIQYWQGKDVLKSVVSNPQQTNVEKFLLGWCQQQTKGYKGVVIKDFTSSWQDGLAFNALIHKFRPDLFDYEDILQNAAARNLEHAFNIAKTIFKIDRYLDVEGSY
;
A
#
# COMPACT_ATOMS: atom_id res chain seq x y z
N MET A 1 9.03 -3.03 35.97
CA MET A 1 8.41 -3.17 34.64
C MET A 1 9.49 -2.88 33.60
N VAL A 2 9.97 -3.90 32.90
CA VAL A 2 10.95 -3.71 31.82
C VAL A 2 10.17 -3.32 30.58
N THR A 3 10.20 -2.03 30.24
CA THR A 3 9.68 -1.55 28.96
C THR A 3 10.66 -2.00 27.88
N THR A 4 10.42 -3.16 27.28
CA THR A 4 11.21 -3.65 26.14
C THR A 4 11.09 -2.63 25.00
N ARG A 5 12.20 -1.96 24.68
CA ARG A 5 12.29 -1.02 23.57
C ARG A 5 12.04 -1.80 22.27
N ARG A 6 10.96 -1.48 21.55
CA ARG A 6 10.63 -2.13 20.26
C ARG A 6 11.77 -1.94 19.26
N SER A 7 11.99 -2.93 18.40
CA SER A 7 13.00 -2.80 17.36
C SER A 7 12.43 -1.98 16.20
N PHE A 8 13.31 -1.29 15.47
CA PHE A 8 12.96 -0.52 14.28
C PHE A 8 12.33 -1.39 13.16
N VAL A 9 12.66 -2.69 13.15
CA VAL A 9 12.06 -3.66 12.21
C VAL A 9 10.58 -3.88 12.56
N ASP A 10 10.27 -4.00 13.85
CA ASP A 10 8.88 -4.20 14.31
C ASP A 10 8.03 -2.96 14.05
N GLU A 11 8.59 -1.75 14.22
CA GLU A 11 7.89 -0.49 13.90
C GLU A 11 7.56 -0.38 12.42
N ARG A 12 8.51 -0.72 11.53
CA ARG A 12 8.26 -0.74 10.08
C ARG A 12 7.22 -1.78 9.68
N GLU A 13 7.26 -2.96 10.31
CA GLU A 13 6.28 -4.02 10.09
C GLU A 13 4.86 -3.56 10.48
N ASP A 14 4.73 -2.90 11.63
CA ASP A 14 3.46 -2.33 12.11
C ASP A 14 2.91 -1.26 11.15
N ILE A 15 3.77 -0.38 10.64
CA ILE A 15 3.37 0.65 9.66
C ILE A 15 2.90 -0.01 8.36
N GLN A 16 3.65 -0.98 7.84
CA GLN A 16 3.28 -1.73 6.63
C GLN A 16 1.96 -2.48 6.83
N LYS A 17 1.79 -3.16 7.96
CA LYS A 17 0.57 -3.86 8.33
C LYS A 17 -0.63 -2.91 8.28
N LYS A 18 -0.54 -1.73 8.91
CA LYS A 18 -1.61 -0.72 8.91
C LYS A 18 -1.93 -0.23 7.50
N ALA A 19 -0.91 0.13 6.73
CA ALA A 19 -1.09 0.63 5.37
C ALA A 19 -1.75 -0.42 4.46
N PHE A 20 -1.28 -1.67 4.51
CA PHE A 20 -1.83 -2.77 3.72
C PHE A 20 -3.24 -3.15 4.16
N THR A 21 -3.54 -3.12 5.46
CA THR A 21 -4.90 -3.34 5.98
C THR A 21 -5.87 -2.29 5.44
N LYS A 22 -5.51 -1.00 5.52
CA LYS A 22 -6.31 0.09 4.95
C LYS A 22 -6.50 -0.07 3.44
N TRP A 23 -5.45 -0.47 2.74
CA TRP A 23 -5.51 -0.71 1.29
C TRP A 23 -6.49 -1.83 0.94
N ILE A 24 -6.39 -2.99 1.58
CA ILE A 24 -7.32 -4.12 1.36
C ILE A 24 -8.75 -3.68 1.66
N ASN A 25 -8.98 -3.06 2.82
CA ASN A 25 -10.32 -2.61 3.21
C ASN A 25 -10.92 -1.62 2.21
N ASN A 26 -10.11 -0.76 1.59
CA ASN A 26 -10.58 0.13 0.54
C ASN A 26 -11.00 -0.63 -0.73
N GLN A 27 -10.23 -1.63 -1.16
CA GLN A 27 -10.63 -2.48 -2.30
C GLN A 27 -11.95 -3.22 -1.99
N LEU A 28 -12.11 -3.70 -0.76
CA LEU A 28 -13.29 -4.43 -0.31
C LEU A 28 -14.52 -3.54 -0.08
N ALA A 29 -14.35 -2.25 0.22
CA ALA A 29 -15.43 -1.32 0.54
C ALA A 29 -16.46 -1.19 -0.60
N ASN A 30 -16.04 -1.40 -1.85
CA ASN A 30 -16.93 -1.41 -3.01
C ASN A 30 -17.80 -2.67 -3.12
N SER A 31 -17.65 -3.63 -2.20
CA SER A 31 -18.44 -4.86 -2.15
C SER A 31 -19.28 -4.92 -0.87
N ASN A 32 -20.61 -4.83 -1.01
CA ASN A 32 -21.60 -4.72 0.06
C ASN A 32 -21.66 -5.89 1.06
N SER A 33 -20.70 -6.82 1.10
CA SER A 33 -20.82 -8.07 1.86
C SER A 33 -19.51 -8.67 2.38
N THR A 34 -18.39 -7.94 2.38
CA THR A 34 -17.10 -8.52 2.79
C THR A 34 -16.70 -8.12 4.21
N PRO A 35 -16.18 -9.04 5.05
CA PRO A 35 -15.62 -8.71 6.36
C PRO A 35 -14.49 -7.69 6.23
N ILE A 36 -14.48 -6.70 7.13
CA ILE A 36 -13.38 -5.75 7.26
C ILE A 36 -12.19 -6.49 7.87
N VAL A 37 -11.01 -6.34 7.25
CA VAL A 37 -9.75 -6.83 7.83
C VAL A 37 -9.40 -5.96 9.03
N THR A 38 -9.28 -6.60 10.18
CA THR A 38 -8.90 -6.00 11.47
C THR A 38 -7.49 -6.39 11.87
N ASP A 39 -7.14 -7.67 11.70
CA ASP A 39 -5.79 -8.18 11.86
C ASP A 39 -5.35 -8.91 10.59
N LEU A 40 -4.50 -8.23 9.82
CA LEU A 40 -3.93 -8.74 8.57
C LEU A 40 -3.32 -10.16 8.70
N PHE A 41 -2.73 -10.49 9.84
CA PHE A 41 -2.03 -11.78 10.03
C PHE A 41 -2.96 -12.90 10.49
N GLN A 42 -4.19 -12.58 10.91
CA GLN A 42 -5.20 -13.57 11.29
C GLN A 42 -6.28 -13.71 10.21
N ASP A 43 -6.80 -12.59 9.73
CA ASP A 43 -7.98 -12.56 8.87
C ASP A 43 -7.71 -13.08 7.45
N LEU A 44 -6.44 -13.13 7.02
CA LEU A 44 -6.05 -13.65 5.70
C LEU A 44 -5.77 -15.16 5.68
N ARG A 45 -5.73 -15.81 6.86
CA ARG A 45 -5.22 -17.18 7.01
C ARG A 45 -6.09 -18.25 6.35
N ASP A 46 -7.38 -18.00 6.16
CA ASP A 46 -8.31 -18.93 5.51
C ASP A 46 -8.33 -18.82 3.98
N GLY A 47 -7.64 -17.81 3.43
CA GLY A 47 -7.56 -17.51 2.00
C GLY A 47 -8.81 -16.86 1.39
N LEU A 48 -9.92 -16.71 2.12
CA LEU A 48 -11.19 -16.23 1.56
C LEU A 48 -11.14 -14.75 1.22
N ILE A 49 -10.54 -13.93 2.11
CA ILE A 49 -10.36 -12.49 1.86
C ILE A 49 -9.39 -12.28 0.68
N LEU A 50 -8.33 -13.08 0.59
CA LEU A 50 -7.36 -13.03 -0.52
C LEU A 50 -8.03 -13.37 -1.85
N LEU A 51 -8.85 -14.43 -1.90
CA LEU A 51 -9.61 -14.76 -3.10
C LEU A 51 -10.56 -13.62 -3.46
N ARG A 52 -11.30 -13.08 -2.49
CA ARG A 52 -12.23 -11.96 -2.73
C ARG A 52 -11.52 -10.72 -3.27
N LEU A 53 -10.38 -10.38 -2.70
CA LEU A 53 -9.54 -9.29 -3.18
C LEU A 53 -9.14 -9.52 -4.64
N LEU A 54 -8.68 -10.73 -4.99
CA LEU A 54 -8.36 -11.06 -6.37
C LEU A 54 -9.57 -10.98 -7.29
N GLU A 55 -10.76 -11.42 -6.87
CA GLU A 55 -11.97 -11.29 -7.69
C GLU A 55 -12.25 -9.84 -8.09
N ILE A 56 -12.08 -8.90 -7.14
CA ILE A 56 -12.25 -7.47 -7.39
C ILE A 56 -11.16 -6.95 -8.34
N LEU A 57 -9.91 -7.33 -8.12
CA LEU A 57 -8.79 -6.85 -8.93
C LEU A 57 -8.77 -7.44 -10.35
N THR A 58 -9.23 -8.68 -10.52
CA THR A 58 -9.24 -9.38 -11.81
C THR A 58 -10.57 -9.31 -12.54
N GLN A 59 -11.65 -8.89 -11.86
CA GLN A 59 -13.02 -8.97 -12.35
C GLN A 59 -13.43 -10.39 -12.76
N ASN A 60 -12.95 -11.40 -12.02
CA ASN A 60 -13.23 -12.83 -12.25
C ASN A 60 -13.74 -13.45 -10.95
N GLU A 61 -14.46 -14.59 -11.05
CA GLU A 61 -14.90 -15.34 -9.88
C GLU A 61 -14.02 -16.58 -9.65
N TYR A 62 -13.70 -16.86 -8.39
CA TYR A 62 -12.88 -18.02 -8.02
C TYR A 62 -13.63 -18.98 -7.11
N LYS A 63 -13.50 -20.28 -7.39
CA LYS A 63 -14.05 -21.33 -6.54
C LYS A 63 -13.38 -21.31 -5.16
N ARG A 64 -14.19 -21.56 -4.13
CA ARG A 64 -13.80 -21.50 -2.71
C ARG A 64 -14.03 -22.84 -2.06
N GLU A 65 -13.11 -23.27 -1.21
CA GLU A 65 -13.33 -24.37 -0.29
C GLU A 65 -14.06 -23.86 0.96
N ILE A 66 -15.27 -24.37 1.17
CA ILE A 66 -16.17 -23.95 2.25
C ILE A 66 -15.95 -24.90 3.43
N GLY A 67 -14.93 -24.65 4.23
CA GLY A 67 -14.67 -25.46 5.41
C GLY A 67 -13.67 -24.82 6.37
N LYS A 68 -13.78 -25.16 7.66
CA LYS A 68 -12.99 -24.54 8.74
C LYS A 68 -11.70 -25.29 9.07
N MET A 69 -11.50 -26.49 8.50
CA MET A 69 -10.28 -27.25 8.70
C MET A 69 -9.11 -26.61 7.95
N ARG A 70 -7.90 -26.75 8.50
CA ARG A 70 -6.66 -26.25 7.91
C ARG A 70 -6.47 -26.65 6.45
N VAL A 71 -6.87 -27.87 6.06
CA VAL A 71 -6.76 -28.35 4.69
C VAL A 71 -7.52 -27.46 3.70
N HIS A 72 -8.70 -26.93 4.07
CA HIS A 72 -9.46 -26.03 3.22
C HIS A 72 -8.80 -24.65 3.09
N HIS A 73 -8.22 -24.16 4.19
CA HIS A 73 -7.47 -22.90 4.18
C HIS A 73 -6.25 -23.01 3.24
N ILE A 74 -5.53 -24.13 3.31
CA ILE A 74 -4.43 -24.44 2.40
C ILE A 74 -4.93 -24.51 0.95
N GLY A 75 -6.07 -25.16 0.70
CA GLY A 75 -6.70 -25.21 -0.62
C GLY A 75 -7.00 -23.82 -1.19
N ASN A 76 -7.65 -22.96 -0.40
CA ASN A 76 -7.94 -21.58 -0.79
C ASN A 76 -6.67 -20.76 -1.06
N VAL A 77 -5.65 -20.83 -0.19
CA VAL A 77 -4.40 -20.09 -0.39
C VAL A 77 -3.59 -20.64 -1.57
N ASN A 78 -3.58 -21.96 -1.81
CA ASN A 78 -2.98 -22.52 -3.01
C ASN A 78 -3.67 -21.98 -4.27
N LYS A 79 -4.99 -21.80 -4.25
CA LYS A 79 -5.72 -21.19 -5.35
C LYS A 79 -5.31 -19.73 -5.57
N VAL A 80 -5.13 -18.94 -4.51
CA VAL A 80 -4.58 -17.57 -4.58
C VAL A 80 -3.22 -17.57 -5.26
N ILE A 81 -2.29 -18.43 -4.83
CA ILE A 81 -0.95 -18.54 -5.40
C ILE A 81 -1.01 -18.93 -6.88
N ALA A 82 -1.87 -19.88 -7.24
CA ALA A 82 -2.05 -20.30 -8.63
C ALA A 82 -2.54 -19.16 -9.52
N VAL A 83 -3.56 -18.41 -9.08
CA VAL A 83 -4.07 -17.24 -9.80
C VAL A 83 -2.96 -16.20 -9.98
N LEU A 84 -2.19 -15.88 -8.94
CA LEU A 84 -1.06 -14.96 -9.06
C LEU A 84 -0.02 -15.43 -10.09
N GLY A 85 0.21 -16.74 -10.16
CA GLY A 85 1.05 -17.37 -11.19
C GLY A 85 0.55 -17.16 -12.62
N GLU A 86 -0.77 -17.22 -12.85
CA GLU A 86 -1.39 -16.93 -14.16
C GLU A 86 -1.13 -15.50 -14.63
N TYR A 87 -1.04 -14.54 -13.70
CA TYR A 87 -0.68 -13.14 -13.97
C TYR A 87 0.84 -12.90 -14.05
N GLY A 88 1.66 -13.95 -13.95
CA GLY A 88 3.12 -13.89 -14.04
C GLY A 88 3.83 -13.44 -12.77
N ILE A 89 3.16 -13.45 -11.62
CA ILE A 89 3.74 -13.12 -10.32
C ILE A 89 4.39 -14.38 -9.74
N LYS A 90 5.73 -14.38 -9.62
CA LYS A 90 6.48 -15.53 -9.09
C LYS A 90 6.74 -15.38 -7.60
N LEU A 91 6.02 -16.13 -6.79
CA LEU A 91 6.18 -16.17 -5.33
C LEU A 91 7.20 -17.25 -4.92
N LEU A 92 8.49 -17.02 -5.20
CA LEU A 92 9.55 -18.04 -5.05
C LEU A 92 9.76 -18.54 -3.61
N SER A 93 9.38 -17.75 -2.61
CA SER A 93 9.66 -18.03 -1.20
C SER A 93 8.42 -18.10 -0.32
N ILE A 94 7.21 -18.13 -0.90
CA ILE A 94 5.94 -18.10 -0.14
C ILE A 94 5.19 -19.40 -0.41
N SER A 95 5.00 -20.20 0.63
CA SER A 95 4.13 -21.37 0.65
C SER A 95 2.75 -21.01 1.19
N SER A 96 1.73 -21.81 0.85
CA SER A 96 0.41 -21.66 1.46
C SER A 96 0.43 -21.88 2.97
N ASN A 97 1.31 -22.76 3.47
CA ASN A 97 1.47 -22.98 4.91
C ASN A 97 1.88 -21.69 5.64
N ASP A 98 2.78 -20.89 5.07
CA ASP A 98 3.25 -19.65 5.69
C ASP A 98 2.11 -18.67 5.96
N ILE A 99 1.17 -18.57 5.01
CA ILE A 99 0.01 -17.68 5.12
C ILE A 99 -1.01 -18.27 6.08
N VAL A 100 -1.30 -19.58 5.99
CA VAL A 100 -2.25 -20.25 6.89
C VAL A 100 -1.73 -20.28 8.34
N ASP A 101 -0.42 -20.26 8.55
CA ASP A 101 0.21 -20.13 9.87
C ASP A 101 0.30 -18.68 10.37
N GLY A 102 -0.01 -17.70 9.52
CA GLY A 102 -0.02 -16.29 9.88
C GLY A 102 1.39 -15.70 10.00
N ASN A 103 2.35 -16.16 9.20
CA ASN A 103 3.71 -15.61 9.18
C ASN A 103 3.67 -14.12 8.75
N PRO A 104 4.04 -13.17 9.63
CA PRO A 104 3.90 -11.74 9.34
C PRO A 104 4.65 -11.29 8.09
N LYS A 105 5.94 -11.64 7.99
CA LYS A 105 6.83 -11.22 6.91
C LYS A 105 6.36 -11.74 5.56
N LEU A 106 5.98 -13.02 5.50
CA LEU A 106 5.54 -13.64 4.24
C LEU A 106 4.13 -13.18 3.85
N THR A 107 3.27 -12.88 4.82
CA THR A 107 1.97 -12.25 4.57
C THR A 107 2.13 -10.86 3.98
N LEU A 108 3.00 -10.01 4.55
CA LEU A 108 3.31 -8.69 3.99
C LEU A 108 3.92 -8.79 2.60
N ALA A 109 4.84 -9.73 2.36
CA ALA A 109 5.45 -9.95 1.05
C ALA A 109 4.42 -10.39 -0.01
N LEU A 110 3.44 -11.23 0.37
CA LEU A 110 2.34 -11.61 -0.51
C LEU A 110 1.48 -10.39 -0.88
N ILE A 111 1.00 -9.63 0.10
CA ILE A 111 0.15 -8.46 -0.14
C ILE A 111 0.90 -7.40 -0.95
N TRP A 112 2.18 -7.17 -0.65
CA TRP A 112 3.03 -6.28 -1.43
C TRP A 112 3.10 -6.72 -2.90
N SER A 113 3.26 -8.01 -3.18
CA SER A 113 3.30 -8.53 -4.55
C SER A 113 2.01 -8.25 -5.32
N ILE A 114 0.87 -8.34 -4.64
CA ILE A 114 -0.45 -7.99 -5.21
C ILE A 114 -0.53 -6.48 -5.49
N ILE A 115 -0.25 -5.64 -4.48
CA ILE A 115 -0.28 -4.17 -4.63
C ILE A 115 0.63 -3.72 -5.79
N GLN A 116 1.86 -4.25 -5.84
CA GLN A 116 2.83 -3.92 -6.89
C GLN A 116 2.32 -4.24 -8.29
N TYR A 117 1.60 -5.35 -8.44
CA TYR A 117 1.08 -5.74 -9.74
C TYR A 117 -0.07 -4.83 -10.20
N TRP A 118 -1.11 -4.68 -9.38
CA TRP A 118 -2.33 -3.97 -9.77
C TRP A 118 -2.26 -2.45 -9.60
N GLN A 119 -1.50 -1.92 -8.65
CA GLN A 119 -1.33 -0.46 -8.54
C GLN A 119 -0.08 0.04 -9.27
N GLY A 120 1.03 -0.69 -9.21
CA GLY A 120 2.29 -0.25 -9.79
C GLY A 120 2.33 -0.35 -11.31
N LYS A 121 1.92 -1.50 -11.88
CA LYS A 121 2.02 -1.72 -13.33
C LYS A 121 0.95 -0.98 -14.12
N ASP A 122 -0.25 -0.79 -13.56
CA ASP A 122 -1.33 -0.12 -14.29
C ASP A 122 -1.02 1.38 -14.47
N VAL A 123 -0.39 2.02 -13.48
CA VAL A 123 0.16 3.38 -13.66
C VAL A 123 1.18 3.42 -14.79
N LEU A 124 2.16 2.51 -14.82
CA LEU A 124 3.14 2.48 -15.93
C LEU A 124 2.50 2.20 -17.28
N LYS A 125 1.51 1.30 -17.38
CA LYS A 125 0.78 1.04 -18.62
C LYS A 125 0.06 2.27 -19.16
N SER A 126 -0.41 3.15 -18.28
CA SER A 126 -1.09 4.38 -18.68
C SER A 126 -0.16 5.50 -19.13
N VAL A 127 1.13 5.47 -18.76
CA VAL A 127 2.07 6.59 -18.98
C VAL A 127 3.25 6.21 -19.89
N VAL A 128 3.59 4.93 -20.04
CA VAL A 128 4.81 4.47 -20.73
C VAL A 128 4.47 3.45 -21.83
N SER A 129 5.02 3.65 -23.03
CA SER A 129 4.75 2.79 -24.19
C SER A 129 5.27 1.35 -24.07
N ASN A 130 6.22 1.08 -23.17
CA ASN A 130 6.72 -0.27 -22.91
C ASN A 130 6.88 -0.58 -21.39
N PRO A 131 5.77 -0.85 -20.69
CA PRO A 131 5.72 -0.97 -19.23
C PRO A 131 6.50 -2.17 -18.68
N GLN A 132 6.74 -3.20 -19.51
CA GLN A 132 7.35 -4.46 -19.07
C GLN A 132 8.84 -4.33 -18.72
N GLN A 133 9.51 -3.28 -19.22
CA GLN A 133 10.94 -3.03 -19.01
C GLN A 133 11.23 -1.86 -18.06
N THR A 134 10.20 -1.15 -17.59
CA THR A 134 10.37 0.04 -16.76
C THR A 134 10.27 -0.32 -15.28
N ASN A 135 11.30 0.03 -14.50
CA ASN A 135 11.24 -0.06 -13.05
C ASN A 135 10.31 1.05 -12.52
N VAL A 136 9.16 0.66 -11.97
CA VAL A 136 8.12 1.55 -11.40
C VAL A 136 8.72 2.55 -10.42
N GLU A 137 9.57 2.08 -9.52
CA GLU A 137 10.17 2.90 -8.46
C GLU A 137 11.06 3.99 -9.06
N LYS A 138 11.94 3.64 -10.00
CA LYS A 138 12.82 4.62 -10.66
C LYS A 138 12.03 5.64 -11.47
N PHE A 139 11.00 5.19 -12.18
CA PHE A 139 10.14 6.06 -12.96
C PHE A 139 9.41 7.05 -12.05
N LEU A 140 8.76 6.55 -10.99
CA LEU A 140 8.02 7.37 -10.04
C LEU A 140 8.93 8.36 -9.33
N LEU A 141 10.16 7.95 -8.97
CA LEU A 141 11.15 8.83 -8.35
C LEU A 141 11.51 10.00 -9.28
N GLY A 142 11.80 9.69 -10.55
CA GLY A 142 12.09 10.70 -11.57
C GLY A 142 10.90 11.63 -11.83
N TRP A 143 9.68 11.09 -11.86
CA TRP A 143 8.47 11.89 -11.99
C TRP A 143 8.30 12.85 -10.81
N CYS A 144 8.44 12.37 -9.56
CA CYS A 144 8.35 13.22 -8.38
C CYS A 144 9.38 14.35 -8.43
N GLN A 145 10.64 14.03 -8.73
CA GLN A 145 11.72 15.01 -8.87
C GLN A 145 11.42 16.06 -9.94
N GLN A 146 10.84 15.65 -11.07
CA GLN A 146 10.47 16.56 -12.15
C GLN A 146 9.32 17.49 -11.72
N GLN A 147 8.29 16.95 -11.07
CA GLN A 147 7.13 17.74 -10.65
C GLN A 147 7.45 18.74 -9.55
N THR A 148 8.35 18.39 -8.62
CA THR A 148 8.75 19.26 -7.52
C THR A 148 9.97 20.13 -7.83
N LYS A 149 10.45 20.14 -9.08
CA LYS A 149 11.60 20.97 -9.48
C LYS A 149 11.29 22.45 -9.26
N GLY A 150 12.15 23.12 -8.47
CA GLY A 150 12.03 24.54 -8.15
C GLY A 150 11.28 24.86 -6.85
N TYR A 151 10.68 23.85 -6.19
CA TYR A 151 10.10 24.05 -4.86
C TYR A 151 11.18 24.13 -3.80
N LYS A 152 11.16 25.21 -3.01
CA LYS A 152 12.09 25.42 -1.91
C LYS A 152 11.92 24.33 -0.85
N GLY A 153 13.06 23.85 -0.31
CA GLY A 153 13.08 22.82 0.71
C GLY A 153 12.81 21.39 0.21
N VAL A 154 12.53 21.17 -1.09
CA VAL A 154 12.19 19.84 -1.61
C VAL A 154 13.35 19.23 -2.39
N VAL A 155 13.90 18.14 -1.86
CA VAL A 155 14.89 17.31 -2.55
C VAL A 155 14.53 15.84 -2.38
N ILE A 156 13.94 15.25 -3.42
CA ILE A 156 13.47 13.86 -3.39
C ILE A 156 14.58 12.92 -3.87
N LYS A 157 15.11 12.09 -2.97
CA LYS A 157 16.17 11.11 -3.26
C LYS A 157 15.72 9.65 -3.09
N ASP A 158 14.69 9.44 -2.29
CA ASP A 158 14.15 8.14 -1.92
C ASP A 158 12.63 8.22 -1.65
N PHE A 159 12.00 7.09 -1.35
CA PHE A 159 10.62 6.99 -0.85
C PHE A 159 10.54 6.81 0.67
N THR A 160 11.56 7.29 1.39
CA THR A 160 11.63 7.17 2.85
C THR A 160 11.90 8.55 3.47
N SER A 161 13.16 8.91 3.68
CA SER A 161 13.57 10.11 4.39
C SER A 161 13.14 11.41 3.71
N SER A 162 13.08 11.41 2.38
CA SER A 162 12.76 12.60 1.57
C SER A 162 11.33 13.10 1.73
N TRP A 163 10.46 12.35 2.41
CA TRP A 163 9.04 12.64 2.55
C TRP A 163 8.63 12.94 4.00
N GLN A 164 9.56 12.78 4.95
CA GLN A 164 9.25 12.83 6.38
C GLN A 164 8.86 14.22 6.87
N ASP A 165 9.35 15.29 6.24
CA ASP A 165 9.02 16.68 6.59
C ASP A 165 7.68 17.16 6.00
N GLY A 166 7.05 16.35 5.15
CA GLY A 166 5.79 16.65 4.46
C GLY A 166 5.90 17.66 3.32
N LEU A 167 7.07 18.25 3.05
CA LEU A 167 7.22 19.28 2.00
C LEU A 167 7.03 18.68 0.60
N ALA A 168 7.59 17.50 0.34
CA ALA A 168 7.44 16.81 -0.94
C ALA A 168 5.97 16.54 -1.31
N PHE A 169 5.15 16.13 -0.34
CA PHE A 169 3.71 15.92 -0.56
C PHE A 169 2.99 17.23 -0.89
N ASN A 170 3.23 18.29 -0.12
CA ASN A 170 2.61 19.59 -0.36
C ASN A 170 3.05 20.19 -1.71
N ALA A 171 4.32 20.06 -2.08
CA ALA A 171 4.82 20.54 -3.37
C ALA A 171 4.15 19.85 -4.55
N LEU A 172 3.93 18.53 -4.48
CA LEU A 172 3.19 17.82 -5.51
C LEU A 172 1.74 18.30 -5.62
N ILE A 173 1.04 18.47 -4.49
CA ILE A 173 -0.34 18.97 -4.49
C ILE A 173 -0.39 20.37 -5.10
N HIS A 174 0.47 21.28 -4.63
CA HIS A 174 0.56 22.65 -5.12
C HIS A 174 0.92 22.71 -6.61
N LYS A 175 1.75 21.80 -7.12
CA LYS A 175 2.09 21.73 -8.55
C LYS A 175 0.87 21.52 -9.44
N PHE A 176 -0.09 20.70 -9.02
CA PHE A 176 -1.32 20.43 -9.78
C PHE A 176 -2.46 21.38 -9.45
N ARG A 177 -2.48 21.94 -8.24
CA ARG A 177 -3.52 22.85 -7.75
C ARG A 177 -2.90 23.97 -6.89
N PRO A 178 -2.21 24.94 -7.53
CA PRO A 178 -1.54 26.03 -6.81
C PRO A 178 -2.52 26.99 -6.13
N ASP A 179 -3.81 26.91 -6.50
CA ASP A 179 -4.89 27.71 -5.93
C ASP A 179 -5.34 27.27 -4.53
N LEU A 180 -4.94 26.09 -4.07
CA LEU A 180 -5.44 25.52 -2.81
C LEU A 180 -4.80 26.14 -1.56
N PHE A 181 -3.55 26.59 -1.65
CA PHE A 181 -2.80 27.19 -0.54
C PHE A 181 -1.53 27.87 -1.05
N ASP A 182 -0.95 28.77 -0.27
CA ASP A 182 0.39 29.31 -0.53
C ASP A 182 1.45 28.34 -0.02
N TYR A 183 2.38 27.92 -0.89
CA TYR A 183 3.45 27.02 -0.52
C TYR A 183 4.45 27.63 0.49
N GLU A 184 4.66 28.96 0.49
CA GLU A 184 5.60 29.58 1.42
C GLU A 184 5.14 29.44 2.88
N ASP A 185 3.83 29.39 3.13
CA ASP A 185 3.25 29.15 4.46
C ASP A 185 3.57 27.74 5.00
N ILE A 186 3.82 26.77 4.11
CA ILE A 186 4.13 25.39 4.46
C ILE A 186 5.57 25.26 4.97
N LEU A 187 6.49 26.09 4.49
CA LEU A 187 7.92 25.99 4.80
C LEU A 187 8.26 26.19 6.29
N GLN A 188 7.41 26.91 7.03
CA GLN A 188 7.63 27.25 8.44
C GLN A 188 6.95 26.26 9.41
N ASN A 189 6.15 25.34 8.90
CA ASN A 189 5.39 24.42 9.72
C ASN A 189 6.24 23.23 10.18
N ALA A 190 5.84 22.63 11.30
CA ALA A 190 6.37 21.35 11.74
C ALA A 190 5.96 20.22 10.77
N ALA A 191 6.83 19.22 10.65
CA ALA A 191 6.65 18.06 9.76
C ALA A 191 5.26 17.39 9.88
N ALA A 192 4.82 17.13 11.11
CA ALA A 192 3.52 16.51 11.37
C ALA A 192 2.35 17.36 10.80
N ARG A 193 2.42 18.68 10.96
CA ARG A 193 1.40 19.60 10.44
C ARG A 193 1.39 19.60 8.91
N ASN A 194 2.56 19.56 8.28
CA ASN A 194 2.69 19.48 6.82
C ASN A 194 2.11 18.19 6.26
N LEU A 195 2.41 17.05 6.90
CA LEU A 195 1.86 15.75 6.51
C LEU A 195 0.34 15.71 6.66
N GLU A 196 -0.20 16.16 7.80
CA GLU A 196 -1.64 16.23 8.02
C GLU A 196 -2.33 17.11 6.99
N HIS A 197 -1.77 18.29 6.72
CA HIS A 197 -2.28 19.20 5.71
C HIS A 197 -2.36 18.55 4.33
N ALA A 198 -1.26 17.95 3.87
CA ALA A 198 -1.21 17.29 2.56
C ALA A 198 -2.20 16.12 2.47
N PHE A 199 -2.26 15.26 3.50
CA PHE A 199 -3.15 14.09 3.51
C PHE A 199 -4.63 14.50 3.55
N ASN A 200 -4.98 15.57 4.25
CA ASN A 200 -6.34 16.08 4.30
C ASN A 200 -6.77 16.67 2.95
N ILE A 201 -5.90 17.43 2.27
CA ILE A 201 -6.20 17.92 0.91
C ILE A 201 -6.33 16.75 -0.07
N ALA A 202 -5.40 15.79 -0.05
CA ALA A 202 -5.44 14.62 -0.91
C ALA A 202 -6.77 13.85 -0.77
N LYS A 203 -7.23 13.65 0.47
CA LYS A 203 -8.51 12.97 0.76
C LYS A 203 -9.73 13.78 0.33
N THR A 204 -9.77 15.07 0.69
CA THR A 204 -10.98 15.89 0.50
C THR A 204 -11.17 16.34 -0.94
N ILE A 205 -10.09 16.78 -1.59
CA ILE A 205 -10.11 17.37 -2.94
C ILE A 205 -9.87 16.30 -4.00
N PHE A 206 -8.83 15.48 -3.84
CA PHE A 206 -8.43 14.50 -4.86
C PHE A 206 -9.06 13.12 -4.67
N LYS A 207 -9.82 12.93 -3.58
CA LYS A 207 -10.43 11.64 -3.20
C LYS A 207 -9.42 10.50 -3.12
N ILE A 208 -8.18 10.83 -2.72
CA ILE A 208 -7.12 9.86 -2.49
C ILE A 208 -7.23 9.37 -1.04
N ASP A 209 -7.41 8.07 -0.87
CA ASP A 209 -7.52 7.48 0.46
C ASP A 209 -6.24 7.61 1.28
N ARG A 210 -6.43 7.78 2.58
CA ARG A 210 -5.33 7.98 3.52
C ARG A 210 -4.79 6.65 4.02
N TYR A 211 -3.70 6.20 3.40
CA TYR A 211 -3.01 4.97 3.83
C TYR A 211 -1.96 5.20 4.92
N LEU A 212 -1.44 6.42 5.04
CA LEU A 212 -0.38 6.79 5.99
C LEU A 212 -0.94 7.58 7.17
N ASP A 213 -0.47 7.24 8.37
CA ASP A 213 -0.73 8.00 9.59
C ASP A 213 0.44 8.98 9.82
N VAL A 214 0.16 10.08 10.51
CA VAL A 214 1.19 11.02 10.94
C VAL A 214 1.58 10.63 12.35
N GLU A 215 2.85 10.29 12.56
CA GLU A 215 3.32 9.95 13.91
C GLU A 215 3.31 11.19 14.80
N GLY A 216 2.74 11.06 16.01
CA GLY A 216 2.67 12.13 17.01
C GLY A 216 1.36 12.93 17.05
N SER A 217 0.33 12.57 16.27
CA SER A 217 -1.00 13.20 16.31
C SER A 217 -1.96 12.49 17.28
N TYR A 218 -1.57 12.36 18.55
CA TYR A 218 -2.44 11.88 19.64
C TYR A 218 -2.70 12.99 20.65
#